data_AF-A0A2X1Q7C5-F1
#
_entry.id   AF-A0A2X1Q7C5-F1
#
_cell.length_a   1.000
_cell.length_b   1.000
_cell.length_c   1.000
_cell.angle_alpha   90.00
_cell.angle_beta   90.00
_cell.angle_gamma   90.00
#
_symmetry.space_group_name_H-M   'P 1'
#
loop_
_entity.id
_entity.type
_entity.pdbx_description
1 polymer ?
#
loop_
_entity_poly.entity_id
_entity_poly.type
_entity_poly.pdbx_seq_one_letter_code
_entity_poly.pdbx_strand_id
1 'polypeptide(L)' 'MTAEFHWDDARIFLAIARAGTLSGAADKMNMGIATVSRRLDRLEQA' A
#
# COMPACT_ATOMS: atom_id res chain seq x y z
N MET A 1 12.81 19.18 3.58
CA MET A 1 12.50 17.76 3.29
C MET A 1 11.19 17.43 3.96
N THR A 2 10.08 17.74 3.31
CA THR A 2 8.73 17.38 3.80
C THR A 2 8.47 15.96 3.32
N ALA A 3 8.30 15.01 4.26
CA ALA A 3 7.72 13.72 3.92
C ALA A 3 6.30 14.00 3.42
N GLU A 4 6.09 13.90 2.11
CA GLU A 4 4.78 14.08 1.52
C GLU A 4 3.96 12.83 1.81
N PHE A 5 3.10 12.93 2.81
CA PHE A 5 2.20 11.85 3.18
C PHE A 5 1.18 11.64 2.06
N HIS A 6 1.40 10.62 1.23
CA HIS A 6 0.48 10.27 0.16
C HIS A 6 -0.69 9.47 0.73
N TRP A 7 -1.87 10.10 0.77
CA TRP A 7 -3.05 9.46 1.35
C TRP A 7 -3.46 8.14 0.66
N ASP A 8 -3.06 7.99 -0.60
CA ASP A 8 -3.18 6.76 -1.38
C ASP A 8 -2.43 5.57 -0.77
N ASP A 9 -1.27 5.80 -0.16
CA ASP A 9 -0.46 4.73 0.43
C ASP A 9 -1.12 4.21 1.73
N ALA A 10 -1.80 5.09 2.48
CA ALA A 10 -2.60 4.67 3.63
C ALA A 10 -3.83 3.83 3.23
N ARG A 11 -4.45 4.12 2.08
CA ARG A 11 -5.54 3.27 1.54
C ARG A 11 -5.05 1.87 1.21
N ILE A 12 -3.82 1.76 0.70
CA ILE A 12 -3.17 0.47 0.43
C ILE A 12 -2.86 -0.27 1.72
N PHE A 13 -2.32 0.41 2.73
CA PHE A 13 -2.11 -0.19 4.04
C PHE A 13 -3.40 -0.77 4.63
N LEU A 14 -4.50 -0.02 4.57
CA LEU A 14 -5.81 -0.51 5.02
C LEU A 14 -6.31 -1.71 4.19
N ALA A 15 -6.06 -1.72 2.87
CA ALA A 15 -6.41 -2.85 2.01
C ALA A 15 -5.63 -4.11 2.41
N ILE A 16 -4.32 -3.97 2.68
CA ILE A 16 -3.45 -5.05 3.16
C ILE A 16 -3.93 -5.57 4.50
N ALA A 17 -4.16 -4.69 5.48
CA ALA A 17 -4.63 -5.06 6.82
C ALA A 17 -5.97 -5.82 6.77
N ARG A 18 -6.88 -5.44 5.87
CA ARG A 18 -8.19 -6.10 5.69
C ARG A 18 -8.12 -7.40 4.91
N ALA A 19 -7.19 -7.52 3.95
CA ALA A 19 -7.01 -8.72 3.14
C ALA A 19 -6.14 -9.77 3.85
N GLY A 20 -5.30 -9.36 4.80
CA GLY A 20 -4.34 -10.22 5.51
C GLY A 20 -3.15 -10.66 4.65
N THR A 21 -3.12 -10.31 3.36
CA THR A 21 -2.06 -10.67 2.41
C THR A 21 -1.85 -9.54 1.39
N LEU A 22 -0.64 -9.45 0.85
CA LEU A 22 -0.31 -8.53 -0.25
C LEU A 22 -1.07 -8.89 -1.54
N SER A 23 -1.19 -10.17 -1.85
CA SER A 23 -1.92 -10.67 -3.03
C SER A 23 -3.40 -10.34 -2.97
N GLY A 24 -4.06 -10.56 -1.83
CA GLY A 24 -5.47 -10.22 -1.67
C GLY A 24 -5.74 -8.71 -1.71
N ALA A 25 -4.79 -7.88 -1.27
CA ALA A 25 -4.87 -6.44 -1.41
C ALA A 25 -4.66 -5.98 -2.87
N ALA A 26 -3.71 -6.60 -3.57
CA ALA A 26 -3.44 -6.36 -4.99
C ALA A 26 -4.66 -6.68 -5.85
N ASP A 27 -5.31 -7.82 -5.62
CA ASP A 27 -6.54 -8.21 -6.30
C ASP A 27 -7.69 -7.22 -6.01
N LYS A 28 -7.88 -6.84 -4.74
CA LYS A 28 -8.93 -5.87 -4.35
C LYS A 28 -8.71 -4.48 -4.92
N MET A 29 -7.46 -4.04 -5.07
CA MET A 29 -7.11 -2.71 -5.54
C MET A 29 -6.87 -2.67 -7.07
N ASN A 30 -6.99 -3.81 -7.76
CA ASN A 30 -6.64 -3.97 -9.18
C ASN A 30 -5.24 -3.45 -9.50
N MET A 31 -4.25 -3.86 -8.69
CA MET A 31 -2.85 -3.46 -8.81
C MET A 31 -1.95 -4.69 -8.86
N GLY A 32 -0.73 -4.53 -9.39
CA GLY A 32 0.30 -5.56 -9.25
C GLY A 32 0.82 -5.64 -7.82
N ILE A 33 1.11 -6.85 -7.33
CA ILE A 33 1.67 -7.11 -5.98
C ILE A 33 2.94 -6.28 -5.74
N ALA A 34 3.83 -6.16 -6.72
CA ALA A 34 5.05 -5.37 -6.62
C ALA A 34 4.78 -3.85 -6.44
N THR A 35 3.66 -3.35 -6.97
CA THR A 35 3.25 -1.95 -6.76
C THR A 35 2.70 -1.74 -5.36
N VAL A 36 1.90 -2.68 -4.86
CA VAL A 36 1.39 -2.67 -3.49
C VAL A 36 2.54 -2.71 -2.48
N SER A 37 3.52 -3.61 -2.69
CA SER A 37 4.73 -3.69 -1.85
C SER A 37 5.48 -2.37 -1.82
N ARG A 38 5.82 -1.79 -2.98
CA ARG A 38 6.57 -0.52 -3.04
C ARG A 38 5.83 0.66 -2.40
N ARG A 39 4.49 0.67 -2.45
CA ARG A 39 3.68 1.71 -1.82
C ARG A 39 3.60 1.53 -0.30
N LEU A 40 3.59 0.29 0.19
CA LEU A 40 3.77 0.00 1.61
C LEU A 40 5.16 0.46 2.08
N ASP A 41 6.22 0.08 1.37
CA ASP A 41 7.59 0.49 1.71
C ASP A 41 7.69 2.02 1.77
N ARG A 42 7.06 2.76 0.84
CA ARG A 42 7.05 4.22 0.89
C ARG A 42 6.36 4.76 2.13
N LEU A 43 5.22 4.17 2.51
CA LEU A 43 4.48 4.57 3.71
C LEU A 43 5.31 4.36 4.99
N GLU A 44 6.11 3.29 5.05
CA GLU A 44 6.98 2.98 6.18
C GLU A 44 8.18 3.94 6.31
N GLN A 45 8.55 4.62 5.22
CA GLN A 45 9.70 5.53 5.15
C GLN A 45 9.32 7.02 5.29
N ALA A 46 8.03 7.34 5.32
CA ALA A 46 7.49 8.71 5.43
C ALA A 46 7.28 9.12 6.89
#